data_AF-A0A0P0VJM3-F1
#
_entry.id   AF-A0A0P0VJM3-F1
#
_cell.length_a   1.000
_cell.length_b   1.000
_cell.length_c   1.000
_cell.angle_alpha   90.00
_cell.angle_beta   90.00
_cell.angle_gamma   90.00
#
_symmetry.space_group_name_H-M   'P 1'
#
loop_
_entity.id
_entity.type
_entity.pdbx_description
1 polymer ?
#
loop_
_entity_poly.entity_id
_entity_poly.type
_entity_poly.pdbx_seq_one_letter_code
_entity_poly.pdbx_strand_id
1 'polypeptide(L)'
;MKHYKCLDKIGRKSRVWCIGCRTRGLGKPAVKCLHRGINYGEVECFREPRCLEACQGHPYLVEHPTTHREMKRGGDGRACPCCYVVTEYINRSSLVRVVQEERCDN
;
A
#
# COMPACT_ATOMS: atom_id res chain seq x y z
N MET A 1 5.85 0.74 12.42
CA MET A 1 6.66 0.13 11.34
C MET A 1 7.79 -0.82 11.78
N LYS A 2 8.23 -0.89 13.06
CA LYS A 2 9.35 -1.75 13.51
C LYS A 2 9.17 -3.27 13.28
N HIS A 3 7.96 -3.73 12.98
CA HIS A 3 7.63 -5.15 12.76
C HIS A 3 7.63 -5.58 11.28
N TYR A 4 7.86 -4.67 10.34
CA TYR A 4 7.82 -4.96 8.91
C TYR A 4 9.23 -4.89 8.33
N LYS A 5 9.73 -6.02 7.83
CA LYS A 5 10.96 -6.05 7.03
C LYS A 5 10.59 -5.98 5.55
N CYS A 6 10.99 -4.89 4.89
CA CYS A 6 10.91 -4.74 3.44
C CYS A 6 11.69 -5.89 2.76
N LEU A 7 11.02 -6.64 1.89
CA LEU A 7 11.61 -7.70 1.07
C LEU A 7 11.86 -7.16 -0.33
N ASP A 8 10.78 -6.74 -1.01
CA ASP A 8 10.82 -6.34 -2.42
C ASP A 8 9.92 -5.13 -2.69
N LYS A 9 10.31 -4.29 -3.65
CA LYS A 9 9.48 -3.20 -4.17
C LYS A 9 8.63 -3.74 -5.32
N ILE A 10 7.33 -3.91 -5.08
CA ILE A 10 6.38 -4.56 -6.02
C ILE A 10 5.82 -3.53 -7.02
N GLY A 11 5.81 -2.25 -6.64
CA GLY A 11 5.33 -1.17 -7.50
C GLY A 11 5.83 0.18 -7.03
N ARG A 12 6.21 1.01 -8.00
CA ARG A 12 6.57 2.41 -7.78
C ARG A 12 5.80 3.27 -8.77
N LYS A 13 4.95 4.15 -8.25
CA LYS A 13 4.43 5.30 -9.01
C LYS A 13 4.59 6.53 -8.15
N SER A 14 5.28 7.56 -8.65
CA SER A 14 5.58 8.89 -8.07
C SER A 14 5.73 8.96 -6.54
N ARG A 15 4.65 8.71 -5.79
CA ARG A 15 4.56 8.84 -4.33
C ARG A 15 3.97 7.63 -3.60
N VAL A 16 3.87 6.49 -4.29
CA VAL A 16 3.34 5.23 -3.78
C VAL A 16 4.38 4.15 -3.95
N TRP A 17 4.67 3.48 -2.83
CA TRP A 17 5.56 2.32 -2.78
C TRP A 17 4.75 1.16 -2.26
N CYS A 18 4.68 0.09 -3.05
CA CYS A 18 4.16 -1.19 -2.59
C CYS A 18 5.35 -2.07 -2.22
N ILE A 19 5.40 -2.53 -0.97
CA ILE A 19 6.50 -3.32 -0.44
C ILE A 19 5.96 -4.66 0.03
N GLY A 20 6.56 -5.77 -0.42
CA GLY A 20 6.33 -7.07 0.20
C GLY A 20 7.07 -7.09 1.52
N CYS A 21 6.39 -7.33 2.62
CA CYS A 21 6.98 -7.34 3.95
C CYS A 21 6.96 -8.75 4.54
N ARG A 22 7.88 -9.05 5.47
CA ARG A 22 7.73 -10.18 6.39
C ARG A 22 7.33 -9.66 7.76
N THR A 23 6.24 -10.17 8.31
CA THR A 23 5.81 -9.95 9.69
C THR A 23 5.82 -11.29 10.44
N ARG A 24 6.07 -11.26 11.76
CA ARG A 24 5.86 -12.46 12.59
C ARG A 24 4.36 -12.69 12.72
N GLY A 25 3.85 -13.82 12.21
CA GLY A 25 2.47 -14.28 12.42
C GLY A 25 1.42 -13.88 11.36
N LEU A 26 1.70 -12.97 10.41
CA LEU A 26 0.72 -12.52 9.40
C LEU A 26 1.13 -12.86 7.96
N GLY A 27 2.06 -13.79 7.76
CA GLY A 27 2.57 -14.15 6.44
C GLY A 27 3.39 -13.03 5.78
N LYS A 28 3.29 -12.91 4.45
CA LYS A 28 3.89 -11.82 3.67
C LYS A 28 2.80 -10.81 3.34
N PRO A 29 2.64 -9.67 4.02
CA PRO A 29 1.73 -8.62 3.58
C PRO A 29 2.35 -7.72 2.50
N ALA A 30 1.50 -7.05 1.72
CA ALA A 30 1.89 -5.90 0.93
C ALA A 30 1.67 -4.61 1.74
N VAL A 31 2.58 -3.65 1.65
CA VAL A 31 2.46 -2.35 2.32
C VAL A 31 2.48 -1.24 1.28
N LYS A 32 1.40 -0.49 1.19
CA LYS A 32 1.28 0.69 0.34
C LYS A 32 1.53 1.95 1.16
N CYS A 33 2.62 2.66 0.87
CA CYS A 33 2.86 3.98 1.44
C CYS A 33 2.11 5.04 0.62
N LEU A 34 1.24 5.80 1.29
CA LEU A 34 0.54 6.95 0.74
C LEU A 34 1.22 8.19 1.32
N HIS A 35 2.16 8.77 0.58
CA HIS A 35 2.78 10.04 0.93
C HIS A 35 2.36 11.10 -0.07
N ARG A 36 1.35 11.92 0.24
CA ARG A 36 0.81 12.82 -0.79
C ARG A 36 1.50 14.18 -0.89
N GLY A 37 2.54 14.48 -0.10
CA GLY A 37 3.27 15.74 -0.18
C GLY A 37 2.53 16.90 0.48
N ILE A 38 3.11 18.11 0.42
CA ILE A 38 2.79 19.27 1.29
C ILE A 38 1.32 19.74 1.18
N ASN A 39 0.66 19.52 0.04
CA ASN A 39 -0.69 20.05 -0.22
C ASN A 39 -1.83 19.09 0.12
N TYR A 40 -1.54 17.94 0.73
CA TYR A 40 -2.57 16.97 1.08
C TYR A 40 -2.78 16.94 2.58
N GLY A 41 -4.02 17.25 2.98
CA GLY A 41 -4.43 17.18 4.36
C GLY A 41 -4.62 15.74 4.83
N GLU A 42 -4.99 15.63 6.11
CA GLU A 42 -5.32 14.34 6.72
C GLU A 42 -6.48 13.65 5.98
N VAL A 43 -7.48 14.41 5.55
CA VAL A 43 -8.67 13.87 4.87
C VAL A 43 -8.29 13.07 3.63
N GLU A 44 -7.44 13.63 2.77
CA GLU A 44 -7.02 12.96 1.54
C GLU A 44 -6.01 11.83 1.79
N CYS A 45 -5.19 11.96 2.83
CA CYS A 45 -4.22 10.92 3.21
C CYS A 45 -4.93 9.66 3.75
N PHE A 46 -6.07 9.85 4.44
CA PHE A 46 -6.80 8.77 5.11
C PHE A 46 -8.06 8.29 4.36
N ARG A 47 -8.40 8.88 3.21
CA ARG A 47 -9.54 8.43 2.40
C ARG A 47 -9.43 6.96 1.98
N GLU A 48 -8.27 6.56 1.47
CA GLU A 48 -8.07 5.18 0.99
C GLU A 48 -8.14 4.13 2.13
N PRO A 49 -7.44 4.30 3.27
CA PRO A 49 -7.64 3.46 4.45
C PRO A 49 -9.10 3.32 4.87
N ARG A 50 -9.86 4.43 4.93
CA ARG A 50 -11.28 4.41 5.33
C ARG A 50 -12.14 3.60 4.35
N CYS A 51 -11.87 3.70 3.04
CA CYS A 51 -12.56 2.88 2.05
C CYS A 51 -12.24 1.40 2.24
N LEU A 52 -10.99 1.04 2.53
CA LEU A 52 -10.60 -0.35 2.77
C LEU A 52 -11.20 -0.91 4.06
N GLU A 53 -11.24 -0.12 5.13
CA GLU A 53 -11.92 -0.46 6.39
C GLU A 53 -13.42 -0.70 6.15
N ALA A 54 -14.09 0.13 5.35
CA ALA A 54 -15.50 -0.04 5.01
C ALA A 54 -15.80 -1.28 4.15
N CYS A 55 -14.78 -1.84 3.48
CA CYS A 55 -14.89 -3.01 2.60
C CYS A 55 -14.34 -4.30 3.23
N GLN A 56 -14.01 -4.28 4.52
CA GLN A 56 -13.40 -5.41 5.20
C GLN A 56 -14.29 -6.66 5.15
N GLY A 57 -13.68 -7.82 4.84
CA GLY A 57 -14.37 -9.11 4.75
C GLY A 57 -15.08 -9.38 3.42
N HIS A 58 -14.99 -8.46 2.44
CA HIS A 58 -15.57 -8.70 1.12
C HIS A 58 -14.70 -9.67 0.29
N PRO A 59 -15.25 -10.77 -0.24
CA PRO A 59 -14.47 -11.88 -0.82
C PRO A 59 -13.68 -11.54 -2.09
N TYR A 60 -14.05 -10.45 -2.78
CA TYR A 60 -13.41 -10.01 -4.02
C TYR A 60 -12.64 -8.68 -3.88
N LEU A 61 -12.42 -8.23 -2.64
CA LEU A 61 -11.61 -7.05 -2.37
C LEU A 61 -10.41 -7.47 -1.53
N VAL A 62 -9.29 -6.78 -1.76
CA VAL A 62 -8.04 -7.06 -1.06
C VAL A 62 -8.23 -6.84 0.44
N GLU A 63 -7.87 -7.83 1.25
CA GLU A 63 -7.96 -7.70 2.70
C GLU A 63 -7.02 -6.61 3.23
N HIS A 64 -7.56 -5.77 4.12
CA HIS A 64 -6.85 -4.70 4.80
C HIS A 64 -6.81 -4.96 6.31
N PRO A 65 -5.76 -5.63 6.81
CA PRO A 65 -5.65 -5.91 8.24
C PRO A 65 -5.40 -4.67 9.10
N THR A 66 -4.66 -3.67 8.58
CA THR A 66 -4.26 -2.53 9.40
C THR A 66 -3.69 -1.35 8.60
N THR A 67 -3.79 -0.16 9.18
CA THR A 67 -3.18 1.07 8.69
C THR A 67 -2.27 1.69 9.77
N HIS A 68 -1.06 2.11 9.38
CA HIS A 68 -0.15 2.87 10.24
C HIS A 68 -0.12 4.34 9.80
N ARG A 69 -0.20 5.25 10.77
CA ARG A 69 -0.14 6.70 10.54
C ARG A 69 1.18 7.25 11.07
N GLU A 70 1.80 8.14 10.32
CA GLU A 70 3.06 8.79 10.70
C GLU A 70 3.04 10.24 10.22
N MET A 71 3.55 11.17 11.03
CA MET A 71 3.84 12.53 10.58
C MET A 71 5.31 12.61 10.20
N LYS A 72 5.61 12.88 8.93
CA LYS A 72 6.99 13.11 8.47
C LYS A 72 7.22 14.59 8.26
N ARG A 73 8.46 15.06 8.43
CA ARG A 73 8.85 16.40 7.98
C ARG A 73 9.12 16.35 6.47
N GLY A 74 8.47 17.22 5.72
CA GLY A 74 8.76 17.47 4.31
C GLY A 74 10.13 18.13 4.14
N GLY A 75 10.58 18.23 2.88
CA GLY A 75 11.84 18.92 2.55
C GLY A 75 11.84 20.41 2.88
N ASP A 76 10.65 21.01 3.06
CA ASP A 76 10.42 22.39 3.50
C ASP A 76 10.28 22.53 5.02
N GLY A 77 10.49 21.45 5.79
CA GLY A 77 10.37 21.43 7.25
C GLY A 77 8.94 21.32 7.78
N ARG A 78 7.91 21.40 6.93
CA ARG A 78 6.50 21.29 7.35
C ARG A 78 6.13 19.84 7.65
N ALA A 79 5.21 19.62 8.58
CA ALA A 79 4.67 18.29 8.83
C ALA A 79 3.80 17.84 7.65
N CYS A 80 4.02 16.62 7.18
CA CYS A 80 3.30 15.99 6.09
C CYS A 80 2.76 14.63 6.55
N PRO A 81 1.44 14.43 6.55
CA PRO A 81 0.86 13.17 6.96
C PRO A 81 1.25 12.05 5.98
N CYS A 82 1.70 10.94 6.54
CA CYS A 82 2.03 9.72 5.82
C CYS A 82 1.17 8.58 6.35
N CYS A 83 0.65 7.78 5.44
CA CYS A 83 -0.12 6.61 5.78
C CYS A 83 0.50 5.37 5.15
N TYR A 84 0.55 4.27 5.89
CA TYR A 84 0.96 2.96 5.39
C TYR A 84 -0.19 2.00 5.53
N VAL A 85 -0.76 1.62 4.41
CA VAL A 85 -1.84 0.65 4.32
C VAL A 85 -1.20 -0.72 4.19
N VAL A 86 -1.52 -1.62 5.12
CA VAL A 86 -1.07 -3.02 5.07
C VAL A 86 -2.22 -3.82 4.48
N THR A 87 -1.93 -4.58 3.43
CA THR A 87 -2.88 -5.46 2.75
C THR A 87 -2.33 -6.86 2.64
N GLU A 88 -3.17 -7.82 2.27
CA GLU A 88 -2.68 -9.13 1.82
C GLU A 88 -1.73 -8.97 0.62
N TYR A 89 -0.85 -9.96 0.44
CA TYR A 89 0.03 -10.04 -0.72
C TYR A 89 -0.51 -11.07 -1.71
N ILE A 90 -0.89 -10.59 -2.88
CA ILE A 90 -1.31 -11.45 -3.99
C ILE A 90 -0.06 -11.91 -4.74
N ASN A 91 0.29 -13.20 -4.60
CA ASN A 91 1.44 -13.81 -5.27
C ASN A 91 1.16 -14.17 -6.75
N ARG A 92 0.34 -13.37 -7.44
CA ARG A 92 -0.04 -13.54 -8.84
C ARG A 92 0.17 -12.22 -9.58
N SER A 93 0.42 -12.31 -10.89
CA SER A 93 0.48 -11.15 -11.77
C SER A 93 -0.82 -10.35 -11.71
N SER A 94 -0.74 -9.04 -11.91
CA SER A 94 -1.95 -8.25 -12.12
C SER A 94 -2.67 -8.74 -13.38
N LEU A 95 -4.00 -8.61 -13.42
CA LEU A 95 -4.78 -9.02 -14.58
C LEU A 95 -4.29 -8.36 -15.88
N VAL A 96 -3.84 -7.10 -15.80
CA VAL A 96 -3.23 -6.40 -16.94
C VAL A 96 -2.01 -7.14 -17.49
N ARG A 97 -1.15 -7.66 -16.62
CA ARG A 97 0.03 -8.43 -17.05
C ARG A 97 -0.35 -9.77 -17.64
N VAL A 98 -1.30 -10.48 -17.03
CA VAL A 98 -1.81 -11.76 -17.56
C VAL A 98 -2.35 -11.57 -18.98
N VAL A 99 -3.19 -10.56 -19.19
CA VAL A 99 -3.75 -10.24 -20.52
C VAL A 99 -2.67 -9.82 -21.52
N GLN A 100 -1.62 -9.14 -21.07
CA GLN A 100 -0.50 -8.76 -21.94
C GLN A 100 0.35 -9.97 -22.33
N GLU A 101 0.61 -10.89 -21.40
CA GLU A 101 1.38 -12.12 -21.63
C GLU A 101 0.62 -13.06 -22.60
N GLU A 102 -0.69 -13.25 -22.43
CA GLU A 102 -1.53 -14.03 -23.36
C GLU A 102 -1.64 -13.43 -24.78
N ARG A 103 -1.43 -12.12 -24.93
CA ARG A 103 -1.39 -11.47 -26.25
C ARG A 103 -0.04 -11.58 -26.96
N CYS A 104 1.02 -11.90 -26.23
CA CYS A 104 2.35 -12.13 -26.83
C CYS A 104 2.55 -13.59 -27.22
N ASP A 105 1.79 -14.51 -26.62
CA ASP A 105 1.84 -15.95 -26.91
C ASP A 105 0.85 -16.38 -28.03
N ASN A 106 0.13 -15.42 -28.64
CA ASN A 106 -0.73 -15.59 -29.81
C ASN A 106 -0.24 -14.73 -30.98
#